data_AF-A0A0S3S932-F1
#
_entry.id   AF-A0A0S3S932-F1
#
_cell.length_a   1.000
_cell.length_b   1.000
_cell.length_c   1.000
_cell.angle_alpha   90.00
_cell.angle_beta   90.00
_cell.angle_gamma   90.00
#
_symmetry.space_group_name_H-M   'P 1'
#
loop_
_entity.id
_entity.type
_entity.pdbx_description
1 polymer ?
#
loop_
_entity_poly.entity_id
_entity_poly.type
_entity_poly.pdbx_seq_one_letter_code
_entity_poly.pdbx_strand_id
1 'polypeptide(L)'
;MKGFVYIEAERQCDINEACQGIPGIYVTRVALVPNSEVYHLFSVRNRTPEISEGMWARIKGGNYKGDLAQVVAVNNTRKKVTVKLIPRIDLQALAAKFGGGYSRQKVVVPAPR
;
A
#
# COMPACT_ATOMS: atom_id res chain seq x y z
N MET A 1 -2.78 -12.09 3.28
CA MET A 1 -4.18 -12.41 3.56
C MET A 1 -4.77 -11.26 4.37
N LYS A 2 -6.05 -10.94 4.21
CA LYS A 2 -6.75 -9.88 4.96
C LYS A 2 -8.12 -10.41 5.37
N GLY A 3 -8.57 -10.09 6.58
CA GLY A 3 -9.93 -10.38 7.06
C GLY A 3 -10.11 -11.70 7.82
N PHE A 4 -9.03 -12.44 8.07
CA PHE A 4 -9.06 -13.66 8.91
C PHE A 4 -7.89 -13.65 9.88
N VAL A 5 -8.09 -14.32 11.01
CA VAL A 5 -7.05 -14.68 11.99
C VAL A 5 -7.08 -16.20 12.16
N TYR A 6 -5.92 -16.81 12.37
CA TYR A 6 -5.78 -18.23 12.63
C TYR A 6 -5.47 -18.41 14.11
N ILE A 7 -6.19 -19.32 14.78
CA ILE A 7 -6.06 -19.57 16.21
C ILE A 7 -5.81 -21.07 16.38
N GLU A 8 -4.76 -21.41 17.10
CA GLU A 8 -4.44 -22.78 17.50
C GLU A 8 -5.04 -23.03 18.89
N ALA A 9 -5.90 -24.04 18.99
CA ALA A 9 -6.51 -24.48 20.25
C ALA A 9 -6.95 -25.93 20.11
N GLU A 10 -6.97 -26.67 21.21
CA GLU A 10 -7.44 -28.06 21.22
C GLU A 10 -8.97 -28.14 21.03
N ARG A 11 -9.71 -27.16 21.56
CA ARG A 11 -11.17 -27.15 21.54
C ARG A 11 -11.71 -25.80 21.09
N GLN A 12 -12.84 -25.84 20.39
CA GLN A 12 -13.51 -24.62 19.92
C GLN A 12 -14.07 -23.75 21.07
N CYS A 13 -14.40 -24.34 22.24
CA CYS A 13 -14.84 -23.57 23.40
C CYS A 13 -13.77 -22.58 23.88
N ASP A 14 -12.50 -23.00 23.86
CA ASP A 14 -11.37 -22.18 24.29
C ASP A 14 -11.21 -20.96 23.35
N ILE A 15 -11.47 -21.15 22.05
CA ILE A 15 -11.49 -20.06 21.05
C ILE A 15 -12.64 -19.07 21.35
N ASN A 16 -13.84 -19.59 21.62
CA ASN A 16 -15.02 -18.77 21.84
C ASN A 16 -14.88 -17.90 23.10
N GLU A 17 -14.38 -18.47 24.19
CA GLU A 17 -14.12 -17.77 25.45
C GLU A 17 -13.03 -16.72 25.27
N ALA A 18 -11.88 -17.09 24.67
CA ALA A 18 -10.77 -16.18 24.46
C ALA A 18 -11.12 -15.00 23.53
N CYS A 19 -11.98 -15.22 22.53
CA CYS A 19 -12.38 -14.18 21.58
C CYS A 19 -13.59 -13.35 22.05
N GLN A 20 -14.21 -13.69 23.18
CA GLN A 20 -15.37 -13.00 23.68
C GLN A 20 -15.03 -11.54 24.03
N GLY A 21 -15.80 -10.60 23.49
CA GLY A 21 -15.61 -9.17 23.77
C GLY A 21 -14.47 -8.50 23.01
N ILE A 22 -13.72 -9.21 22.16
CA ILE A 22 -12.68 -8.61 21.32
C ILE A 22 -13.32 -7.89 20.11
N PRO A 23 -13.19 -6.56 19.98
CA PRO A 23 -13.75 -5.84 18.85
C PRO A 23 -13.10 -6.27 17.53
N GLY A 24 -13.93 -6.50 16.50
CA GLY A 24 -13.47 -6.88 15.16
C GLY A 24 -13.23 -8.38 14.96
N ILE A 25 -13.36 -9.21 16.01
CA ILE A 25 -13.40 -10.67 15.89
C ILE A 25 -14.86 -11.13 15.96
N TYR A 26 -15.27 -11.94 14.98
CA TYR A 26 -16.62 -12.48 14.90
C TYR A 26 -16.59 -13.98 15.18
N VAL A 27 -16.79 -14.36 16.44
CA VAL A 27 -16.79 -15.77 16.91
C VAL A 27 -17.85 -16.62 16.22
N THR A 28 -18.92 -16.00 15.72
CA THR A 28 -19.96 -16.66 14.91
C THR A 28 -19.45 -17.21 13.57
N ARG A 29 -18.23 -16.89 13.16
CA ARG A 29 -17.64 -17.27 11.87
C ARG A 29 -16.41 -18.18 12.00
N VAL A 30 -16.26 -18.90 13.11
CA VAL A 30 -15.17 -19.88 13.28
C VAL A 30 -15.35 -21.04 12.29
N ALA A 31 -14.25 -21.39 11.60
CA ALA A 31 -14.19 -22.53 10.69
C ALA A 31 -12.87 -23.28 10.89
N LEU A 32 -12.92 -24.61 10.80
CA LEU A 32 -11.72 -25.45 10.86
C LEU A 32 -10.89 -25.29 9.59
N VAL A 33 -9.56 -25.23 9.75
CA VAL A 33 -8.63 -25.23 8.63
C VAL A 33 -8.31 -26.69 8.26
N PRO A 34 -8.42 -27.09 6.98
CA PRO A 34 -8.00 -28.43 6.55
C PRO A 34 -6.52 -28.69 6.84
N ASN A 35 -6.18 -29.91 7.29
CA ASN A 35 -4.81 -30.28 7.64
C ASN A 35 -3.79 -30.06 6.50
N SER A 36 -4.22 -30.20 5.25
CA SER A 36 -3.38 -29.95 4.07
C SER A 36 -2.98 -28.48 3.92
N GLU A 37 -3.76 -27.54 4.46
CA GLU A 37 -3.56 -26.10 4.30
C GLU A 37 -2.74 -25.46 5.41
N VAL A 38 -2.57 -26.14 6.56
CA VAL A 38 -1.84 -25.60 7.72
C VAL A 38 -0.41 -25.19 7.35
N TYR A 39 0.30 -26.00 6.57
CA TYR A 39 1.66 -25.69 6.11
C TYR A 39 1.72 -24.42 5.25
N HIS A 40 0.66 -24.11 4.50
CA HIS A 40 0.60 -22.91 3.67
C HIS A 40 0.43 -21.63 4.50
N LEU A 41 -0.11 -21.71 5.73
CA LEU A 41 -0.25 -20.56 6.64
C LEU A 41 1.10 -19.97 7.04
N PHE A 42 2.09 -20.84 7.22
CA PHE A 42 3.45 -20.46 7.61
C PHE A 42 4.36 -20.13 6.42
N SER A 43 3.86 -20.25 5.19
CA SER A 43 4.60 -19.88 3.99
C SER A 43 4.75 -18.36 3.89
N VAL A 44 5.75 -17.82 4.57
CA VAL A 44 6.16 -16.42 4.42
C VAL A 44 6.68 -16.25 2.99
N ARG A 45 5.88 -15.62 2.13
CA ARG A 45 6.43 -15.04 0.91
C ARG A 45 7.30 -13.88 1.35
N ASN A 46 8.61 -14.08 1.35
CA ASN A 46 9.59 -12.99 1.41
C ASN A 46 9.36 -12.10 0.19
N ARG A 47 8.40 -11.17 0.32
CA ARG A 47 8.27 -10.04 -0.58
C ARG A 47 9.18 -8.97 -0.05
N THR A 48 10.49 -9.20 -0.11
CA THR A 48 11.40 -8.08 -0.31
C THR A 48 11.13 -7.63 -1.74
N PRO A 49 10.47 -6.48 -1.98
CA PRO A 49 10.48 -5.93 -3.31
C PRO A 49 11.94 -5.59 -3.58
N GLU A 50 12.64 -6.44 -4.32
CA GLU A 50 13.95 -6.12 -4.87
C GLU A 50 13.73 -5.04 -5.90
N ILE A 51 13.71 -3.80 -5.42
CA ILE A 51 13.65 -2.63 -6.27
C ILE A 51 15.09 -2.37 -6.71
N SER A 52 15.32 -2.48 -8.00
CA SER A 52 16.61 -2.19 -8.63
C SER A 52 16.55 -0.89 -9.43
N GLU A 53 17.71 -0.31 -9.68
CA GLU A 53 17.85 0.81 -10.60
C GLU A 53 17.44 0.37 -12.03
N GLY A 54 16.81 1.27 -12.77
CA GLY A 54 16.22 0.98 -14.07
C GLY A 54 14.83 0.34 -14.03
N MET A 55 14.38 -0.17 -12.87
CA MET A 55 13.05 -0.76 -12.72
C MET A 55 11.95 0.30 -12.89
N TRP A 56 10.83 -0.10 -13.51
CA TRP A 56 9.65 0.74 -13.62
C TRP A 56 8.71 0.55 -12.44
N ALA A 57 8.16 1.64 -11.92
CA ALA A 57 7.21 1.65 -10.82
C ALA A 57 6.05 2.61 -11.11
N ARG A 58 4.94 2.47 -10.36
CA ARG A 58 3.80 3.38 -10.44
C ARG A 58 3.65 4.17 -9.13
N ILE A 59 3.51 5.48 -9.24
CA ILE A 59 3.34 6.35 -8.08
C ILE A 59 1.96 6.14 -7.46
N LYS A 60 1.91 5.89 -6.14
CA LYS A 60 0.67 5.57 -5.42
C LYS A 60 -0.11 6.81 -4.94
N GLY A 61 0.53 7.95 -4.75
CA GLY A 61 -0.07 9.16 -4.17
C GLY A 61 0.64 10.47 -4.56
N GLY A 62 0.05 11.60 -4.17
CA GLY A 62 0.53 12.93 -4.56
C GLY A 62 0.10 13.35 -5.96
N ASN A 63 0.70 14.43 -6.49
CA ASN A 63 0.32 15.03 -7.77
C ASN A 63 0.57 14.14 -8.99
N TYR A 64 1.54 13.21 -8.87
CA TYR A 64 1.90 12.26 -9.91
C TYR A 64 1.24 10.89 -9.70
N LYS A 65 0.18 10.79 -8.87
CA LYS A 65 -0.52 9.53 -8.59
C LYS A 65 -0.96 8.86 -9.90
N GLY A 66 -0.58 7.61 -10.07
CA GLY A 66 -0.88 6.82 -11.25
C GLY A 66 0.19 6.88 -12.34
N ASP A 67 1.19 7.76 -12.23
CA ASP A 67 2.21 7.90 -13.27
C ASP A 67 3.22 6.76 -13.23
N LEU A 68 3.72 6.43 -14.42
CA LEU A 68 4.83 5.53 -14.61
C LEU A 68 6.14 6.30 -14.35
N ALA A 69 7.01 5.72 -13.54
CA ALA A 69 8.28 6.31 -13.15
C ALA A 69 9.39 5.26 -13.25
N GLN A 70 10.58 5.69 -13.65
CA GLN A 70 11.76 4.82 -13.66
C GLN A 70 12.60 5.06 -12.41
N VAL A 71 13.02 4.01 -11.72
CA VAL A 71 13.92 4.10 -10.56
C VAL A 71 15.33 4.45 -11.05
N VAL A 72 15.91 5.51 -10.51
CA VAL A 72 17.26 5.99 -10.86
C VAL A 72 18.27 5.65 -9.77
N ALA A 73 17.84 5.69 -8.51
CA ALA A 73 18.69 5.36 -7.38
C ALA A 73 17.86 4.75 -6.25
N VAL A 74 18.43 3.78 -5.55
CA VAL A 74 17.79 3.10 -4.41
C VAL A 74 18.57 3.40 -3.14
N ASN A 75 17.89 3.97 -2.14
CA ASN A 75 18.46 4.19 -0.81
C ASN A 75 17.85 3.19 0.18
N ASN A 76 18.54 2.07 0.39
CA ASN A 76 18.10 0.99 1.27
C ASN A 76 18.06 1.41 2.74
N THR A 77 19.01 2.23 3.20
CA THR A 77 19.07 2.71 4.59
C THR A 77 17.85 3.55 4.96
N ARG A 78 17.42 4.44 4.05
CA ARG A 78 16.27 5.33 4.27
C ARG A 78 14.95 4.76 3.74
N LYS A 79 14.97 3.56 3.14
CA LYS A 79 13.82 2.93 2.45
C LYS A 79 13.15 3.89 1.46
N LYS A 80 13.95 4.61 0.67
CA LYS A 80 13.50 5.60 -0.33
C LYS A 80 14.09 5.29 -1.70
N VAL A 81 13.35 5.62 -2.74
CA VAL A 81 13.80 5.52 -4.12
C VAL A 81 13.71 6.89 -4.79
N THR A 82 14.75 7.22 -5.57
CA THR A 82 14.73 8.37 -6.47
C THR A 82 14.22 7.91 -7.81
N VAL A 83 13.21 8.60 -8.34
CA VAL A 83 12.55 8.22 -9.59
C VAL A 83 12.60 9.35 -10.60
N LYS A 84 12.70 8.98 -11.88
CA LYS A 84 12.53 9.86 -13.02
C LYS A 84 11.07 9.86 -13.44
N LEU A 85 10.48 11.05 -13.54
CA LEU A 85 9.08 11.29 -13.89
C LEU A 85 8.98 12.33 -15.00
N ILE A 86 7.88 12.30 -15.75
CA ILE A 86 7.51 13.34 -16.71
C ILE A 86 6.78 14.45 -15.94
N PRO A 87 7.25 15.71 -15.99
CA PRO A 87 6.60 16.81 -15.28
C PRO A 87 5.16 17.07 -15.75
N ARG A 88 4.28 17.42 -14.81
CA ARG A 88 2.89 17.83 -15.07
C ARG A 88 2.71 19.29 -14.62
N ILE A 89 3.39 20.21 -15.28
CA ILE A 89 3.46 21.62 -14.89
C ILE A 89 2.46 22.43 -15.70
N ASP A 90 1.59 23.17 -14.99
CA ASP A 90 0.78 24.22 -15.57
C ASP A 90 1.44 25.58 -15.31
N LEU A 91 1.97 26.19 -16.38
CA LEU A 91 2.67 27.48 -16.33
C LEU A 91 1.74 28.63 -15.94
N GLN A 92 0.45 28.55 -16.28
CA GLN A 92 -0.54 29.59 -15.94
C GLN A 92 -0.85 29.58 -14.45
N ALA A 93 -1.06 28.37 -13.88
CA ALA A 93 -1.23 28.20 -12.44
C ALA A 93 0.02 28.61 -11.65
N LEU A 94 1.21 28.41 -12.21
CA LEU A 94 2.47 28.85 -11.60
C LEU A 94 2.54 30.39 -11.54
N ALA A 95 2.27 31.07 -12.65
CA ALA A 95 2.24 32.53 -12.71
C ALA A 95 1.20 33.14 -11.74
N ALA A 96 0.00 32.56 -11.67
CA ALA A 96 -1.06 33.03 -10.75
C ALA A 96 -0.70 32.88 -9.27
N LYS A 97 0.05 31.84 -8.89
CA LYS A 97 0.57 31.67 -7.52
C LYS A 97 1.55 32.76 -7.12
N PHE A 98 2.45 33.15 -8.01
CA PHE A 98 3.41 34.22 -7.76
C PHE A 98 2.80 35.62 -7.90
N GLY A 99 1.66 35.73 -8.59
CA GLY A 99 0.90 36.98 -8.78
C GLY A 99 -0.13 37.32 -7.69
N GLY A 100 -0.16 36.62 -6.55
CA GLY A 100 -0.93 37.03 -5.37
C GLY A 100 -2.41 36.63 -5.33
N GLY A 101 -2.90 35.80 -6.25
CA GLY A 101 -4.30 35.38 -6.30
C GLY A 101 -4.47 33.91 -6.67
N TYR A 102 -4.15 32.98 -5.76
CA TYR A 102 -4.38 31.56 -6.01
C TYR A 102 -5.25 30.93 -4.92
N SER A 103 -6.54 30.75 -5.22
CA SER A 103 -7.38 29.79 -4.51
C SER A 103 -7.13 28.40 -5.09
N ARG A 104 -6.84 27.39 -4.24
CA ARG A 104 -6.74 25.99 -4.66
C ARG A 104 -8.13 25.50 -5.10
N GLN A 105 -8.56 25.82 -6.32
CA GLN A 105 -9.62 25.04 -6.96
C GLN A 105 -9.10 23.62 -7.23
N LYS A 106 -9.98 22.62 -7.20
CA LYS A 106 -9.62 21.20 -7.47
C LYS A 106 -8.95 21.12 -8.85
N VAL A 107 -7.62 21.10 -8.86
CA VAL A 107 -6.82 21.11 -10.08
C VAL A 107 -7.00 19.76 -10.78
N VAL A 108 -7.54 19.80 -11.99
CA VAL A 108 -7.46 18.68 -12.94
C VAL A 108 -5.98 18.40 -13.17
N VAL A 109 -5.54 17.16 -12.89
CA VAL A 109 -4.12 16.78 -13.02
C VAL A 109 -3.70 17.01 -14.47
N PRO A 110 -2.76 17.94 -14.76
CA PRO A 110 -2.37 18.27 -16.14
C PRO A 110 -1.80 17.04 -16.84
N ALA A 111 -2.02 16.91 -18.15
CA ALA A 111 -1.41 15.83 -18.93
C ALA A 111 0.13 15.90 -18.84
N PRO A 112 0.83 14.74 -18.89
CA PRO A 112 2.29 14.74 -18.99
C PRO A 112 2.72 15.46 -20.28
N ARG A 113 3.75 16.29 -20.20
CA ARG A 113 4.34 16.98 -21.37
C ARG A 113 5.83 16.72 -21.45
#